data_AF-A0AAW4BI68-F1
#
_entry.id   AF-A0AAW4BI68-F1
#
_cell.length_a   1.000
_cell.length_b   1.000
_cell.length_c   1.000
_cell.angle_alpha   90.00
_cell.angle_beta   90.00
_cell.angle_gamma   90.00
#
_symmetry.space_group_name_H-M   'P 1'
#
loop_
_entity.id
_entity.type
_entity.pdbx_description
1 polymer ?
#
loop_
_entity_poly.entity_id
_entity_poly.type
_entity_poly.pdbx_seq_one_letter_code
_entity_poly.pdbx_strand_id
1 'polypeptide(L)' 'DAIAIVDKAKLVVSVDTSIVHVASGFNKPQIAIYKQDKVNFSNWHPNSEHANVIIAITDINNFGEEQLRQALI' A
#
# COMPACT_ATOMS: atom_id res chain seq x y z
N ASP A 1 -10.01 -11.53 12.54
CA ASP A 1 -10.86 -10.36 12.18
C ASP A 1 -10.27 -9.50 11.07
N ALA A 2 -9.08 -8.92 11.23
CA ALA A 2 -8.47 -8.02 10.23
C ALA A 2 -8.42 -8.61 8.79
N ILE A 3 -8.03 -9.88 8.64
CA ILE A 3 -7.99 -10.55 7.33
C ILE A 3 -9.38 -10.64 6.69
N ALA A 4 -10.41 -10.96 7.46
CA ALA A 4 -11.79 -11.02 6.95
C ALA A 4 -12.30 -9.63 6.54
N ILE A 5 -11.88 -8.57 7.24
CA ILE A 5 -12.18 -7.19 6.85
C ILE A 5 -11.49 -6.85 5.52
N VAL A 6 -10.22 -7.23 5.36
CA VAL A 6 -9.48 -7.03 4.09
C VAL A 6 -10.17 -7.75 2.92
N ASP A 7 -10.67 -8.97 3.13
CA ASP A 7 -11.44 -9.68 2.10
C ASP A 7 -12.72 -8.92 1.69
N LYS A 8 -13.39 -8.26 2.63
CA LYS A 8 -14.61 -7.48 2.33
C LYS A 8 -14.35 -6.05 1.85
N ALA A 9 -13.11 -5.57 1.94
CA ALA A 9 -12.75 -4.22 1.54
C ALA A 9 -12.80 -4.04 0.02
N LYS A 10 -13.28 -2.88 -0.43
CA LYS A 10 -13.23 -2.45 -1.84
C LYS A 10 -11.87 -1.86 -2.23
N LEU A 11 -11.17 -1.30 -1.24
CA LEU A 11 -9.86 -0.69 -1.37
C LEU A 11 -9.15 -0.85 -0.02
N VAL A 12 -7.85 -1.14 -0.04
CA VAL A 12 -7.01 -1.16 1.15
C VAL A 12 -5.98 -0.04 1.05
N VAL A 13 -5.96 0.87 2.02
CA VAL A 13 -4.91 1.87 2.16
C VAL A 13 -4.11 1.53 3.41
N SER A 14 -2.82 1.29 3.27
CA SER A 14 -1.96 0.89 4.38
C SER A 14 -0.53 1.38 4.18
N VAL A 15 0.17 1.67 5.27
CA VAL A 15 1.64 1.72 5.27
C VAL A 15 2.21 0.31 5.12
N ASP A 16 3.52 0.21 4.87
CA ASP A 16 4.26 -1.05 4.80
C ASP A 16 4.09 -1.92 6.05
N THR A 17 3.16 -2.89 5.96
CA THR A 17 2.84 -3.89 6.98
C THR A 17 2.31 -5.14 6.29
N SER A 18 2.09 -6.21 7.06
CA SER A 18 1.48 -7.45 6.57
C SER A 18 0.14 -7.26 5.86
N ILE A 19 -0.63 -6.21 6.16
CA ILE A 19 -1.92 -5.92 5.51
C ILE A 19 -1.76 -5.68 4.01
N VAL A 20 -0.64 -5.10 3.56
CA VAL A 20 -0.33 -4.91 2.14
C VAL A 20 -0.23 -6.27 1.41
N HIS A 21 0.37 -7.26 2.05
CA HIS A 21 0.53 -8.59 1.46
C HIS A 21 -0.76 -9.42 1.54
N VAL A 22 -1.55 -9.27 2.60
CA VAL A 22 -2.89 -9.88 2.68
C VAL A 22 -3.80 -9.34 1.58
N ALA A 23 -3.79 -8.02 1.35
CA ALA A 23 -4.56 -7.39 0.29
C ALA A 23 -4.09 -7.84 -1.11
N SER A 24 -2.77 -7.97 -1.31
CA SER A 24 -2.19 -8.56 -2.53
C SER A 24 -2.66 -10.01 -2.74
N GLY A 25 -2.68 -10.83 -1.68
CA GLY A 25 -3.13 -12.23 -1.74
C GLY A 25 -4.62 -12.39 -2.09
N PHE A 26 -5.46 -11.41 -1.72
CA PHE A 26 -6.87 -11.36 -2.12
C PHE A 26 -7.12 -10.60 -3.42
N ASN A 27 -6.05 -10.20 -4.12
CA ASN A 27 -6.11 -9.40 -5.35
C ASN A 27 -6.95 -8.12 -5.21
N LYS A 28 -6.86 -7.45 -4.05
CA LYS A 28 -7.61 -6.21 -3.80
C LYS A 28 -6.93 -5.02 -4.46
N PRO A 29 -7.70 -4.03 -4.96
CA PRO A 29 -7.18 -2.69 -5.18
C PRO A 29 -6.56 -2.17 -3.88
N GLN A 30 -5.35 -1.61 -3.98
CA GLN A 30 -4.65 -1.13 -2.80
C GLN A 30 -3.75 0.07 -3.07
N ILE A 31 -3.64 0.95 -2.07
CA ILE A 31 -2.66 2.03 -2.02
C ILE A 31 -1.70 1.70 -0.87
N ALA A 32 -0.45 1.43 -1.24
CA ALA A 32 0.57 1.02 -0.28
C ALA A 32 1.61 2.14 -0.11
N ILE A 33 1.79 2.61 1.12
CA ILE A 33 2.64 3.76 1.44
C ILE A 33 3.95 3.24 2.04
N TYR A 34 5.06 3.50 1.34
CA TYR A 34 6.39 3.08 1.75
C TYR A 34 7.27 4.29 1.99
N LYS A 35 8.18 4.17 2.95
CA LYS A 35 9.31 5.11 3.06
C LYS A 35 10.23 4.92 1.87
N GLN A 36 10.96 5.96 1.48
CA GLN A 36 12.04 5.88 0.51
C GLN A 36 13.23 5.03 1.03
N ASP A 37 13.07 3.72 1.02
CA ASP A 37 14.09 2.72 1.33
C ASP A 37 14.08 1.68 0.21
N LYS A 38 15.13 1.71 -0.62
CA LYS A 38 15.23 0.84 -1.80
C LYS A 38 15.37 -0.63 -1.44
N VAL A 39 16.08 -0.95 -0.35
CA VAL A 39 16.32 -2.35 0.03
C VAL A 39 15.04 -2.94 0.60
N ASN A 40 14.38 -2.21 1.49
CA ASN A 40 13.10 -2.61 2.03
C ASN A 40 12.05 -2.78 0.93
N PHE A 41 11.93 -1.78 0.05
CA PHE A 41 10.97 -1.84 -1.06
C PHE A 41 11.28 -2.99 -2.01
N SER A 42 12.55 -3.25 -2.36
CA SER A 42 12.90 -4.38 -3.23
C SER A 42 12.51 -5.73 -2.65
N ASN A 43 12.50 -5.88 -1.32
CA ASN A 43 12.19 -7.13 -0.65
C ASN A 43 10.70 -7.28 -0.34
N TRP A 44 10.02 -6.17 -0.05
CA TRP A 44 8.69 -6.16 0.56
C TRP A 44 7.65 -5.34 -0.19
N HIS A 45 7.93 -4.86 -1.40
CA HIS A 45 6.89 -4.18 -2.19
C HIS A 45 5.66 -5.10 -2.38
N PRO A 46 4.46 -4.52 -2.55
CA PRO A 46 3.30 -5.31 -2.90
C PRO A 46 3.55 -6.07 -4.20
N ASN A 47 3.27 -7.37 -4.16
CA ASN A 47 3.33 -8.24 -5.33
C ASN A 47 1.92 -8.35 -5.93
N SER A 48 1.41 -7.27 -6.49
CA SER A 48 0.07 -7.19 -7.08
C SER A 48 0.03 -6.13 -8.19
N GLU A 49 -0.63 -6.45 -9.30
CA GLU A 49 -0.87 -5.51 -10.41
C GLU A 49 -1.91 -4.43 -10.06
N HIS A 50 -2.70 -4.65 -9.01
CA HIS A 50 -3.71 -3.69 -8.53
C HIS A 50 -3.19 -2.80 -7.40
N ALA A 51 -1.86 -2.77 -7.20
CA ALA A 51 -1.21 -1.96 -6.18
C ALA A 51 -0.70 -0.64 -6.76
N ASN A 52 -1.22 0.47 -6.23
CA ASN A 52 -0.62 1.79 -6.39
C ASN A 52 0.31 2.07 -5.20
N VAL A 53 1.57 2.42 -5.48
CA VAL A 53 2.58 2.67 -4.45
C VAL A 53 2.85 4.15 -4.31
N ILE A 54 2.78 4.66 -3.08
CA ILE A 54 3.24 6.01 -2.74
C ILE A 54 4.56 5.89 -1.99
N ILE A 55 5.60 6.54 -2.51
CA ILE A 55 6.90 6.64 -1.83
C ILE A 55 6.97 7.97 -1.08
N ALA A 56 6.92 7.90 0.25
CA ALA A 56 7.09 9.05 1.14
C ALA A 56 8.59 9.38 1.26
N ILE A 57 8.94 10.61 0.87
CA ILE A 57 10.33 11.10 0.87
C ILE A 57 10.69 11.50 2.31
N THR A 58 11.87 11.12 2.76
CA THR A 58 12.43 11.35 4.12
C THR A 58 11.69 10.67 5.29
N ASP A 59 10.38 10.86 5.43
CA ASP A 59 9.58 10.35 6.54
C ASP A 59 8.22 9.81 6.05
N ILE A 60 7.70 8.77 6.71
CA ILE A 60 6.42 8.16 6.33
C ILE A 60 5.22 9.09 6.54
N ASN A 61 5.35 10.10 7.40
CA ASN A 61 4.34 11.12 7.62
C ASN A 61 4.35 12.22 6.54
N ASN A 62 5.32 12.17 5.60
CA ASN A 62 5.53 13.20 4.59
C ASN A 62 5.08 12.74 3.20
N PHE A 63 3.78 12.44 3.06
CA PHE A 63 3.09 12.28 1.78
C PHE A 63 1.91 13.26 1.70
N GLY A 64 1.59 13.73 0.48
CA GLY A 64 0.57 14.74 0.24
C GLY A 64 -0.79 14.16 -0.17
N GLU A 65 -1.85 14.94 0.08
CA GLU A 65 -3.22 14.62 -0.35
C GLU A 65 -3.31 14.41 -1.87
N GLU A 66 -2.56 15.17 -2.65
CA GLU A 66 -2.52 15.05 -4.11
C GLU A 66 -2.01 13.67 -4.57
N GLN A 67 -0.97 13.14 -3.92
CA GLN A 67 -0.44 11.81 -4.23
C GLN A 67 -1.46 10.72 -3.92
N LEU A 68 -2.24 10.89 -2.84
CA LEU A 68 -3.36 10.02 -2.50
C LEU A 68 -4.48 10.10 -3.53
N ARG A 69 -4.84 11.30 -3.98
CA ARG A 69 -5.86 11.52 -5.01
C ARG A 69 -5.49 10.85 -6.33
N GLN A 70 -4.24 10.98 -6.75
CA GLN A 70 -3.73 10.33 -7.97
C GLN A 70 -3.74 8.81 -7.88
N ALA A 71 -3.49 8.24 -6.69
CA ALA A 71 -3.50 6.80 -6.47
C ALA A 71 -4.91 6.17 -6.41
N LEU A 72 -5.98 6.99 -6.36
CA LEU A 72 -7.37 6.56 -6.34
C LEU A 72 -8.02 6.46 -7.74
N ILE A 73 -7.36 6.95 -8.78
CA ILE A 73 -7.83 7.01 -10.18
C ILE A 73 -7.36 5.76 -10.92
#